data_AF-A0A162P580-F1
#
_entry.id   AF-A0A162P580-F1
#
_cell.length_a   1.000
_cell.length_b   1.000
_cell.length_c   1.000
_cell.angle_alpha   90.00
_cell.angle_beta   90.00
_cell.angle_gamma   90.00
#
_symmetry.space_group_name_H-M   'P 1'
#
loop_
_entity.id
_entity.type
_entity.pdbx_description
1 polymer ?
#
loop_
_entity_poly.entity_id
_entity_poly.type
_entity_poly.pdbx_seq_one_letter_code
_entity_poly.pdbx_strand_id
1 'polypeptide(L)'
;MQKDNTSNVESHCKLSSETPTLIDRFPTKPSQEHHEQFMRQVIDVLLKEAVFQGTSNDSLVIEWMEPESLMALLGEELPKNPESDENLIKLIKNVVRYSVKTGHPHFINQLFSSLDPYGLVAQWVTDSLNPSVYTIPGRQW
;
A
#
# COMPACT_ATOMS: atom_id res chain seq x y z
N MET A 1 48.40 47.26 42.68
CA MET A 1 47.27 47.11 41.73
C MET A 1 47.23 45.64 41.35
N GLN A 2 46.25 44.78 41.72
CA GLN A 2 44.79 44.98 41.92
C GLN A 2 44.16 45.75 40.74
N LYS A 3 43.03 45.38 40.12
CA LYS A 3 42.11 44.22 40.16
C LYS A 3 41.48 44.13 38.72
N ASP A 4 40.66 43.17 38.29
CA ASP A 4 39.89 42.12 38.96
C ASP A 4 39.67 40.87 38.06
N ASN A 5 38.90 39.89 38.53
CA ASN A 5 38.45 38.71 37.77
C ASN A 5 37.24 39.02 36.86
N THR A 6 37.06 38.23 35.80
CA THR A 6 35.76 37.57 35.57
C THR A 6 35.91 36.25 34.81
N SER A 7 35.32 35.19 35.37
CA SER A 7 35.18 33.88 34.77
C SER A 7 34.15 33.88 33.64
N ASN A 8 34.36 33.06 32.60
CA ASN A 8 33.26 32.24 32.12
C ASN A 8 33.73 30.84 31.73
N VAL A 9 32.88 29.85 31.95
CA VAL A 9 33.20 28.43 31.84
C VAL A 9 32.69 27.93 30.49
N GLU A 10 33.61 27.57 29.58
CA GLU A 10 33.25 26.89 28.33
C GLU A 10 32.92 25.41 28.58
N SER A 11 31.88 25.16 29.37
CA SER A 11 31.20 23.88 29.40
C SER A 11 30.26 23.79 28.20
N HIS A 12 30.83 23.64 26.99
CA HIS A 12 30.03 23.27 25.82
C HIS A 12 29.46 21.88 26.04
N CYS A 13 28.18 21.86 26.41
CA CYS A 13 27.43 20.68 26.78
C CYS A 13 27.49 19.63 25.67
N LYS A 14 27.97 18.43 25.99
CA LYS A 14 27.81 17.27 25.11
C LYS A 14 26.32 16.95 25.06
N LEU A 15 25.65 17.24 23.93
CA LEU A 15 24.29 16.81 23.69
C LEU A 15 24.28 15.29 23.47
N SER A 16 24.20 14.54 24.57
CA SER A 16 23.82 13.13 24.57
C SER A 16 22.31 13.00 24.56
N SER A 17 21.80 11.97 23.85
CA SER A 17 20.39 11.56 23.76
C SER A 17 19.42 12.62 23.25
N GLU A 18 19.39 12.82 21.93
CA GLU A 18 18.22 13.43 21.27
C GLU A 18 17.15 12.37 21.01
N THR A 19 15.92 12.65 21.43
CA THR A 19 14.72 11.91 21.01
C THR A 19 14.53 12.02 19.50
N PRO A 20 14.16 10.95 18.78
CA PRO A 20 13.95 11.02 17.33
C PRO A 20 12.90 12.08 16.99
N THR A 21 13.20 12.90 15.98
CA THR A 21 12.30 13.98 15.56
C THR A 21 11.02 13.39 14.98
N LEU A 22 9.94 14.18 14.90
CA LEU A 22 8.70 13.71 14.26
C LEU A 22 8.89 13.30 12.79
N ILE A 23 9.95 13.80 12.13
CA ILE A 23 10.33 13.46 10.77
C ILE A 23 10.93 12.03 10.72
N ASP A 24 11.80 11.68 11.68
CA ASP A 24 12.38 10.33 11.79
C ASP A 24 11.31 9.26 12.09
N ARG A 25 10.20 9.65 12.74
CA ARG A 25 9.09 8.76 13.08
C ARG A 25 8.19 8.38 11.90
N PHE A 26 8.16 9.18 10.83
CA PHE A 26 7.27 8.99 9.69
C PHE A 26 7.99 9.29 8.35
N PRO A 27 8.90 8.40 7.90
CA PRO A 27 9.62 8.59 6.64
C PRO A 27 8.64 8.61 5.46
N THR A 28 8.47 9.77 4.82
CA THR A 28 7.50 9.98 3.74
C THR A 28 7.98 9.45 2.38
N LYS A 29 9.29 9.19 2.23
CA LYS A 29 9.88 8.75 0.95
C LYS A 29 9.88 7.21 0.87
N PRO A 30 9.45 6.60 -0.25
CA PRO A 30 9.58 5.16 -0.44
C PRO A 30 11.05 4.72 -0.51
N SER A 31 11.37 3.59 0.13
CA SER A 31 12.63 2.87 -0.05
C SER A 31 12.59 2.11 -1.37
N GLN A 32 13.49 2.40 -2.30
CA GLN A 32 13.48 1.73 -3.60
C GLN A 32 13.72 0.22 -3.43
N GLU A 33 14.77 -0.17 -2.71
CA GLU A 33 15.16 -1.57 -2.52
C GLU A 33 14.03 -2.43 -1.94
N HIS A 34 13.39 -1.95 -0.86
CA HIS A 34 12.37 -2.72 -0.16
C HIS A 34 11.02 -2.65 -0.88
N HIS A 35 10.54 -1.44 -1.21
CA HIS A 35 9.20 -1.29 -1.78
C HIS A 35 9.13 -1.77 -3.24
N GLU A 36 10.20 -1.70 -4.03
CA GLU A 36 10.18 -2.25 -5.40
C GLU A 36 10.01 -3.77 -5.38
N GLN A 37 10.71 -4.48 -4.47
CA GLN A 37 10.56 -5.92 -4.31
C GLN A 37 9.14 -6.29 -3.86
N PHE A 38 8.60 -5.60 -2.85
CA PHE A 38 7.21 -5.79 -2.39
C PHE A 38 6.19 -5.56 -3.52
N MET A 39 6.27 -4.43 -4.23
CA MET A 39 5.35 -4.11 -5.32
C MET A 39 5.39 -5.16 -6.44
N ARG A 40 6.57 -5.65 -6.81
CA ARG A 40 6.71 -6.73 -7.81
C ARG A 40 6.01 -8.01 -7.37
N GLN A 41 6.21 -8.44 -6.12
CA GLN A 41 5.55 -9.63 -5.58
C GLN A 41 4.02 -9.48 -5.54
N VAL A 42 3.51 -8.30 -5.21
CA VAL A 42 2.06 -8.01 -5.25
C VAL A 42 1.53 -8.06 -6.69
N ILE A 43 2.23 -7.46 -7.66
CA ILE A 43 1.84 -7.50 -9.08
C ILE A 43 1.81 -8.94 -9.61
N ASP A 44 2.82 -9.76 -9.28
CA ASP A 44 2.87 -11.18 -9.68
C ASP A 44 1.66 -11.97 -9.14
N VAL A 45 1.25 -11.70 -7.90
CA VAL A 45 0.05 -12.27 -7.29
C VAL A 45 -1.22 -11.82 -8.01
N LEU A 46 -1.37 -10.52 -8.28
CA LEU A 46 -2.55 -9.97 -8.97
C LEU A 46 -2.67 -10.53 -10.40
N LEU A 47 -1.57 -10.58 -11.15
CA LEU A 47 -1.54 -11.16 -12.50
C LEU A 47 -1.94 -12.64 -12.46
N LYS A 48 -1.35 -13.43 -11.56
CA LYS A 48 -1.63 -14.86 -11.47
C LYS A 48 -3.06 -15.14 -11.00
N GLU A 49 -3.45 -14.60 -9.86
CA GLU A 49 -4.64 -15.01 -9.11
C GLU A 49 -5.89 -14.20 -9.53
N ALA A 50 -5.78 -12.88 -9.71
CA ALA A 50 -6.92 -12.04 -10.09
C ALA A 50 -7.16 -11.98 -11.61
N VAL A 51 -6.09 -11.85 -12.41
CA VAL A 51 -6.22 -11.72 -13.87
C VAL A 51 -6.36 -13.09 -14.53
N PHE A 52 -5.32 -13.93 -14.54
CA PHE A 52 -5.34 -15.18 -15.33
C PHE A 52 -6.20 -16.28 -14.69
N GLN A 53 -6.07 -16.53 -13.39
CA GLN A 53 -6.90 -17.52 -12.71
C GLN A 53 -8.34 -17.00 -12.52
N GLY A 54 -8.52 -15.72 -12.17
CA GLY A 54 -9.84 -15.12 -11.93
C GLY A 54 -10.74 -15.01 -13.17
N THR A 55 -10.16 -14.98 -14.37
CA THR A 55 -10.90 -15.00 -15.65
C THR A 55 -11.00 -16.40 -16.28
N SER A 56 -10.37 -17.42 -15.69
CA SER A 56 -10.43 -18.80 -16.20
C SER A 56 -11.76 -19.47 -15.91
N ASN A 57 -12.33 -20.13 -16.92
CA ASN A 57 -13.55 -20.95 -16.82
C ASN A 57 -13.46 -22.09 -15.80
N ASP A 58 -12.25 -22.56 -15.49
CA ASP A 58 -12.03 -23.66 -14.53
C ASP A 58 -12.06 -23.17 -13.06
N SER A 59 -12.29 -21.88 -12.83
CA SER A 59 -12.30 -21.27 -11.50
C SER A 59 -13.72 -21.02 -10.97
N LEU A 60 -13.87 -21.00 -9.65
CA LEU A 60 -15.13 -20.59 -9.02
C LEU A 60 -15.29 -19.07 -9.11
N VAL A 61 -16.47 -18.58 -9.52
CA VAL A 61 -16.81 -17.14 -9.58
C VAL A 61 -16.62 -16.44 -8.22
N ILE A 62 -16.90 -17.16 -7.14
CA ILE A 62 -16.69 -16.74 -5.76
C ILE A 62 -16.35 -17.98 -4.93
N GLU A 63 -15.35 -17.89 -4.06
CA GLU A 63 -15.17 -18.85 -2.96
C GLU A 63 -15.95 -18.31 -1.76
N TRP A 64 -17.21 -18.73 -1.62
CA TRP A 64 -18.09 -18.21 -0.57
C TRP A 64 -17.64 -18.66 0.83
N MET A 65 -17.77 -17.76 1.82
CA MET A 65 -17.45 -17.98 3.23
C MET A 65 -18.41 -17.17 4.10
N GLU A 66 -18.72 -17.68 5.30
CA GLU A 66 -19.50 -16.93 6.30
C GLU A 66 -18.76 -15.65 6.76
N PRO A 67 -19.48 -14.54 7.03
CA PRO A 67 -18.87 -13.26 7.39
C PRO A 67 -17.91 -13.34 8.57
N GLU A 68 -18.26 -14.07 9.63
CA GLU A 68 -17.45 -14.21 10.85
C GLU A 68 -16.14 -14.93 10.57
N SER A 69 -16.17 -15.95 9.69
CA SER A 69 -14.98 -16.69 9.28
C SER A 69 -14.07 -15.85 8.38
N LEU A 70 -14.65 -15.02 7.51
CA LEU A 70 -13.91 -14.12 6.65
C LEU A 70 -13.25 -12.99 7.45
N MET A 71 -13.96 -12.41 8.43
CA MET A 71 -13.42 -11.42 9.36
C MET A 71 -12.27 -11.98 10.20
N ALA A 72 -12.41 -13.20 10.75
CA ALA A 72 -11.33 -13.87 11.48
C ALA A 72 -10.09 -14.15 10.61
N LEU A 73 -10.26 -14.28 9.29
CA LEU A 73 -9.18 -14.57 8.32
C LEU A 73 -8.50 -13.30 7.76
N LEU A 74 -9.20 -12.17 7.70
CA LEU A 74 -8.66 -10.88 7.25
C LEU A 74 -8.21 -9.97 8.41
N GLY A 75 -8.71 -10.20 9.62
CA GLY A 75 -8.49 -9.38 10.81
C GLY A 75 -9.71 -8.52 11.15
N GLU A 76 -10.12 -8.53 12.42
CA GLU A 76 -11.28 -7.76 12.90
C GLU A 76 -10.99 -6.25 13.06
N GLU A 77 -9.77 -5.91 13.47
CA GLU A 77 -9.31 -4.54 13.70
C GLU A 77 -7.96 -4.29 13.03
N LEU A 78 -7.67 -3.02 12.70
CA LEU A 78 -6.35 -2.62 12.21
C LEU A 78 -5.29 -2.75 13.32
N PRO A 79 -4.15 -3.41 13.06
CA PRO A 79 -3.10 -3.57 14.07
C PRO A 79 -2.50 -2.21 14.45
N LYS A 80 -2.18 -2.04 15.74
CA LYS A 80 -1.55 -0.81 16.26
C LYS A 80 -0.09 -0.62 15.86
N ASN A 81 0.54 -1.69 15.39
CA ASN A 81 1.93 -1.76 14.96
C ASN A 81 1.97 -2.14 13.46
N PRO A 82 3.04 -1.77 12.72
CA PRO A 82 3.21 -2.24 11.35
C PRO A 82 3.32 -3.77 11.28
N GLU A 83 2.79 -4.32 10.20
CA GLU A 83 2.89 -5.74 9.84
C GLU A 83 4.04 -6.00 8.87
N SER A 84 4.43 -7.27 8.70
CA SER A 84 5.45 -7.67 7.73
C SER A 84 4.90 -7.74 6.30
N ASP A 85 5.77 -7.53 5.31
CA ASP A 85 5.45 -7.64 3.89
C ASP A 85 4.84 -9.00 3.52
N GLU A 86 5.32 -10.09 4.13
CA GLU A 86 4.77 -11.45 3.93
C GLU A 86 3.34 -11.57 4.45
N ASN A 87 3.01 -10.97 5.60
CA ASN A 87 1.66 -10.93 6.14
C ASN A 87 0.74 -10.09 5.24
N LEU A 88 1.22 -8.94 4.75
CA LEU A 88 0.47 -8.10 3.80
C LEU A 88 0.19 -8.85 2.48
N ILE A 89 1.17 -9.53 1.90
CA ILE A 89 0.99 -10.35 0.68
C ILE A 89 0.02 -11.51 0.93
N LYS A 90 0.07 -12.14 2.11
CA LYS A 90 -0.90 -13.19 2.49
C LYS A 90 -2.32 -12.64 2.60
N LEU A 91 -2.50 -11.45 3.20
CA LEU A 91 -3.79 -10.77 3.26
C LEU A 91 -4.31 -10.40 1.86
N ILE A 92 -3.45 -9.87 0.98
CA ILE A 92 -3.80 -9.56 -0.41
C ILE A 92 -4.29 -10.82 -1.15
N LYS A 93 -3.59 -11.95 -1.02
CA LYS A 93 -4.03 -13.25 -1.58
C LYS A 93 -5.40 -13.67 -1.05
N ASN A 94 -5.62 -13.56 0.25
CA ASN A 94 -6.92 -13.87 0.86
C ASN A 94 -8.03 -12.97 0.30
N VAL A 95 -7.79 -11.65 0.20
CA VAL A 95 -8.75 -10.69 -0.38
C VAL A 95 -9.05 -11.05 -1.84
N VAL A 96 -8.05 -11.31 -2.67
CA VAL A 96 -8.24 -11.70 -4.08
C VAL A 96 -9.03 -13.00 -4.20
N ARG A 97 -8.74 -14.00 -3.35
CA ARG A 97 -9.34 -15.32 -3.40
C ARG A 97 -10.83 -15.33 -3.01
N TYR A 98 -11.18 -14.63 -1.93
CA TYR A 98 -12.54 -14.60 -1.39
C TYR A 98 -13.41 -13.47 -1.95
N SER A 99 -12.84 -12.58 -2.77
CA SER A 99 -13.60 -11.62 -3.57
C SER A 99 -14.35 -12.29 -4.73
N VAL A 100 -15.44 -11.64 -5.15
CA VAL A 100 -16.17 -12.03 -6.36
C VAL A 100 -15.33 -11.69 -7.59
N LYS A 101 -15.07 -12.69 -8.45
CA LYS A 101 -14.35 -12.51 -9.72
C LYS A 101 -15.29 -11.96 -10.79
N THR A 102 -15.44 -10.63 -10.79
CA THR A 102 -16.25 -9.89 -11.76
C THR A 102 -15.78 -10.07 -13.21
N GLY A 103 -14.50 -10.38 -13.40
CA GLY A 103 -13.91 -10.71 -14.70
C GLY A 103 -14.22 -12.12 -15.23
N HIS A 104 -14.88 -12.97 -14.44
CA HIS A 104 -15.13 -14.36 -14.83
C HIS A 104 -16.21 -14.46 -15.94
N PRO A 105 -16.05 -15.29 -16.98
CA PRO A 105 -17.02 -15.39 -18.09
C PRO A 105 -18.45 -15.75 -17.67
N HIS A 106 -18.61 -16.45 -16.56
CA HIS A 106 -19.91 -16.82 -15.98
C HIS A 106 -20.44 -15.82 -14.93
N PHE A 107 -19.81 -14.64 -14.77
CA PHE A 107 -20.32 -13.57 -13.91
C PHE A 107 -21.36 -12.73 -14.68
N ILE A 108 -22.65 -12.95 -14.37
CA ILE A 108 -23.82 -12.32 -15.03
C ILE A 108 -24.67 -11.54 -14.00
N ASN A 109 -24.12 -11.22 -12.82
CA ASN A 109 -24.87 -10.56 -11.74
C ASN A 109 -25.11 -9.06 -11.99
N GLN A 110 -24.37 -8.44 -12.92
CA GLN A 110 -24.32 -6.99 -13.11
C GLN A 110 -24.26 -6.61 -14.59
N LEU A 111 -24.45 -5.33 -14.89
CA LEU A 111 -24.32 -4.75 -16.25
C LEU A 111 -22.85 -4.56 -16.70
N PHE A 112 -21.89 -5.08 -15.94
CA PHE A 112 -20.48 -5.15 -16.26
C PHE A 112 -19.96 -6.56 -15.97
N SER A 113 -19.02 -7.03 -16.78
CA SER A 113 -18.38 -8.35 -16.67
C SER A 113 -17.11 -8.35 -17.52
N SER A 114 -16.29 -9.40 -17.39
CA SER A 114 -14.96 -9.52 -18.02
C SER A 114 -13.93 -8.49 -17.52
N LEU A 115 -12.66 -8.74 -17.86
CA LEU A 115 -11.53 -7.88 -17.50
C LEU A 115 -10.76 -7.54 -18.79
N ASP A 116 -10.58 -6.25 -19.06
CA ASP A 116 -9.71 -5.78 -20.14
C ASP A 116 -8.28 -5.53 -19.61
N PRO A 117 -7.25 -6.26 -20.10
CA PRO A 117 -5.87 -6.02 -19.68
C PRO A 117 -5.35 -4.61 -20.00
N TYR A 118 -5.82 -3.98 -21.08
CA TYR A 118 -5.36 -2.64 -21.46
C TYR A 118 -5.95 -1.57 -20.52
N GLY A 119 -7.25 -1.66 -20.21
CA GLY A 119 -7.91 -0.86 -19.18
C GLY A 119 -7.27 -1.02 -17.80
N LEU A 120 -6.91 -2.24 -17.39
CA LEU A 120 -6.21 -2.49 -16.12
C LEU A 120 -4.84 -1.80 -16.07
N VAL A 121 -4.04 -1.89 -17.14
CA VAL A 121 -2.74 -1.19 -17.23
C VAL A 121 -2.93 0.33 -17.24
N ALA A 122 -3.95 0.84 -17.94
CA ALA A 122 -4.28 2.26 -17.94
C ALA A 122 -4.68 2.77 -16.54
N GLN A 123 -5.40 1.94 -15.76
CA GLN A 123 -5.71 2.23 -14.37
C GLN A 123 -4.45 2.29 -13.50
N TRP A 124 -3.55 1.30 -13.60
CA TRP A 124 -2.27 1.32 -12.87
C TRP A 124 -1.41 2.54 -13.21
N VAL A 125 -1.36 2.96 -14.49
CA VAL A 125 -0.67 4.18 -14.91
C VAL A 125 -1.32 5.43 -14.30
N THR A 126 -2.66 5.48 -14.28
CA THR A 126 -3.41 6.60 -13.70
C THR A 126 -3.16 6.72 -12.20
N ASP A 127 -3.28 5.60 -11.47
CA ASP A 127 -3.07 5.56 -10.02
C ASP A 127 -1.62 5.86 -9.64
N SER A 128 -0.64 5.41 -10.44
CA SER A 128 0.79 5.72 -10.25
C SER A 128 1.13 7.21 -10.40
N LEU A 129 0.37 7.94 -11.22
CA LEU A 129 0.54 9.39 -11.41
C LEU A 129 -0.22 10.22 -10.37
N ASN A 130 -1.22 9.63 -9.70
CA ASN A 130 -2.14 10.29 -8.76
C ASN A 130 -2.57 11.72 -9.19
N PRO A 131 -3.06 11.92 -10.45
CA PRO A 131 -3.32 13.25 -10.97
C PRO A 131 -4.63 13.82 -10.42
N SER A 132 -4.66 15.13 -10.16
CA SER A 132 -5.93 15.84 -9.95
C SER A 132 -6.50 16.31 -11.30
N VAL A 133 -7.76 15.98 -11.57
CA VAL A 133 -8.47 16.40 -12.80
C VAL A 133 -8.92 17.88 -12.72
N TYR A 134 -8.66 18.56 -11.60
CA TYR A 134 -9.19 19.88 -11.27
C TYR A 134 -8.55 21.03 -12.08
N THR A 135 -7.28 20.90 -12.48
CA THR A 135 -6.53 22.00 -13.11
C THR A 135 -5.73 21.50 -14.29
N ILE A 136 -5.86 22.16 -15.44
CA ILE A 136 -4.93 22.06 -16.56
C ILE A 136 -3.82 23.11 -16.34
N PRO A 137 -2.57 22.72 -16.02
CA PRO A 137 -1.49 23.68 -15.84
C PRO A 137 -1.27 24.47 -17.14
N GLY A 138 -1.23 25.80 -17.04
CA GLY A 138 -0.94 26.68 -18.19
C GLY A 138 -2.14 27.23 -18.96
N ARG A 139 -3.40 26.93 -18.58
CA ARG A 139 -4.55 27.71 -19.09
C ARG A 139 -4.65 29.04 -18.34
N GLN A 140 -3.86 30.03 -18.77
CA GLN A 140 -4.09 31.43 -18.43
C GLN A 140 -5.34 31.93 -19.17
N TRP A 141 -6.10 32.82 -18.53
CA TRP A 141 -7.08 33.70 -19.17
C TRP A 141 -6.37 34.98 -19.61
#